data_AF-A0A4R6FYR5-F1
#
_entry.id   AF-A0A4R6FYR5-F1
#
_cell.length_a   1.000
_cell.length_b   1.000
_cell.length_c   1.000
_cell.angle_alpha   90.00
_cell.angle_beta   90.00
_cell.angle_gamma   90.00
#
_symmetry.space_group_name_H-M   'P 1'
#
loop_
_entity.id
_entity.type
_entity.pdbx_description
1 polymer ?
#
loop_
_entity_poly.entity_id
_entity_poly.type
_entity_poly.pdbx_seq_one_letter_code
_entity_poly.pdbx_strand_id
1 'polypeptide(L)'
;MKNKLKLLTGIFLLTISLHSCSKETQETTDDAKALEKELAQDHNGVLKLESATYIFQKTGETTKFLEDRRDFNFKFVNEISYQTTGTNKHAIEGLTITNPETGEHMIFSNFEELKNGFLSFDVALSSGQTLSSVSYKPGNETASTNKWHGEPLLPEPSNLIGAMIEVSQQELVNDCRAAMEVCAATNGVPTVALNNGKGWFTGIESCSLECHN
;
A
#
# COMPACT_ATOMS: atom_id res chain seq x y z
N MET A 1 57.25 39.24 30.14
CA MET A 1 57.04 38.30 29.02
C MET A 1 57.47 36.90 29.46
N LYS A 2 56.50 36.04 29.77
CA LYS A 2 56.54 34.58 30.06
C LYS A 2 55.25 34.35 30.85
N ASN A 3 54.39 33.42 30.43
CA ASN A 3 53.06 33.06 30.97
C ASN A 3 51.85 33.28 30.02
N LYS A 4 52.05 33.60 28.74
CA LYS A 4 50.96 33.53 27.73
C LYS A 4 51.02 32.29 26.81
N LEU A 5 51.93 31.35 27.08
CA LEU A 5 52.18 30.17 26.24
C LEU A 5 51.80 28.84 26.92
N LYS A 6 50.82 28.84 27.83
CA LYS A 6 50.30 27.60 28.45
C LYS A 6 48.77 27.47 28.43
N LEU A 7 48.06 28.43 27.84
CA LEU A 7 46.59 28.41 27.77
C LEU A 7 46.04 27.98 26.40
N LEU A 8 46.90 27.79 25.39
CA LEU A 8 46.48 27.45 24.02
C LEU A 8 46.61 25.97 23.67
N THR A 9 47.19 25.14 24.55
CA THR A 9 47.34 23.69 24.36
C THR A 9 46.36 22.85 25.17
N GLY A 10 45.45 23.47 25.93
CA GLY A 10 44.41 22.77 26.70
C GLY A 10 43.04 22.69 26.04
N ILE A 11 42.78 23.50 25.01
CA ILE A 11 41.46 23.56 24.34
C ILE A 11 41.41 22.66 23.08
N PHE A 12 42.57 22.28 22.53
CA PHE A 12 42.63 21.43 21.33
C PHE A 12 42.49 19.92 21.61
N LEU A 13 42.45 19.51 22.88
CA LEU A 13 42.34 18.11 23.30
C LEU A 13 40.94 17.71 23.78
N LEU A 14 39.97 18.65 23.82
CA LEU A 14 38.58 18.39 24.20
C LEU A 14 37.63 18.25 22.99
N THR A 15 38.10 18.45 21.76
CA THR A 15 37.29 18.35 20.55
C THR A 15 37.39 17.00 19.82
N ILE A 16 38.26 16.09 20.30
CA ILE A 16 38.47 14.76 19.67
C ILE A 16 37.65 13.66 20.36
N SER A 17 36.99 13.95 21.48
CA SER A 17 36.18 12.98 22.24
C SER A 17 34.68 12.98 21.91
N LEU A 18 34.24 13.77 20.92
CA LEU A 18 32.83 13.82 20.47
C LEU A 18 32.61 13.23 19.06
N HIS A 19 33.55 12.44 18.55
CA HIS A 19 33.17 11.34 17.66
C HIS A 19 32.56 10.26 18.57
N SER A 20 31.37 10.50 19.12
CA SER A 20 30.17 9.88 18.55
C SER A 20 30.54 8.52 17.97
N CYS A 21 30.35 7.48 18.79
CA CYS A 21 29.84 6.23 18.29
C CYS A 21 28.52 6.53 17.56
N SER A 22 28.62 7.06 16.34
CA SER A 22 27.67 6.71 15.31
C SER A 22 27.85 5.21 15.21
N LYS A 23 26.96 4.44 15.82
CA LYS A 23 26.61 3.18 15.20
C LYS A 23 26.34 3.58 13.76
N GLU A 24 27.18 3.16 12.83
CA GLU A 24 26.71 2.95 11.48
C GLU A 24 25.58 1.97 11.65
N THR A 25 24.37 2.50 11.85
CA THR A 25 23.17 1.75 11.64
C THR A 25 23.30 1.33 10.19
N GLN A 26 23.38 0.03 10.03
CA GLN A 26 23.38 -0.67 8.76
C GLN A 26 21.97 -0.53 8.16
N GLU A 27 21.49 0.71 8.01
CA GLU A 27 20.38 1.04 7.15
C GLU A 27 20.90 0.98 5.71
N THR A 28 20.04 0.55 4.77
CA THR A 28 20.18 0.73 3.31
C THR A 28 20.83 -0.37 2.44
N THR A 29 20.59 -1.64 2.75
CA THR A 29 20.51 -2.66 1.65
C THR A 29 19.27 -3.55 1.70
N ASP A 30 18.71 -3.82 2.88
CA ASP A 30 17.55 -4.71 3.00
C ASP A 30 16.24 -4.04 2.52
N ASP A 31 16.07 -2.73 2.75
CA ASP A 31 14.90 -1.98 2.27
C ASP A 31 14.87 -1.80 0.75
N ALA A 32 16.05 -1.64 0.11
CA ALA A 32 16.15 -1.42 -1.34
C ALA A 32 15.71 -2.64 -2.17
N LYS A 33 15.51 -3.79 -1.52
CA LYS A 33 14.99 -5.03 -2.14
C LYS A 33 13.72 -5.53 -1.48
N ALA A 34 13.10 -4.75 -0.60
CA ALA A 34 11.91 -5.17 0.13
C ALA A 34 10.77 -5.54 -0.82
N LEU A 35 10.55 -4.74 -1.87
CA LEU A 35 9.53 -5.03 -2.88
C LEU A 35 9.86 -6.30 -3.67
N GLU A 36 11.10 -6.45 -4.15
CA GLU A 36 11.51 -7.65 -4.91
C GLU A 36 11.34 -8.94 -4.08
N LYS A 37 11.71 -8.88 -2.80
CA LYS A 37 11.56 -9.99 -1.86
C LYS A 37 10.08 -10.34 -1.63
N GLU A 38 9.21 -9.35 -1.58
CA GLU A 38 7.76 -9.57 -1.39
C GLU A 38 7.08 -10.11 -2.65
N LEU A 39 7.45 -9.60 -3.82
CA LEU A 39 6.97 -10.10 -5.12
C LEU A 39 7.43 -11.53 -5.42
N ALA A 40 8.54 -11.98 -4.81
CA ALA A 40 9.02 -13.36 -4.92
C ALA A 40 8.27 -14.34 -4.00
N GLN A 41 7.53 -13.82 -3.02
CA GLN A 41 6.69 -14.63 -2.14
C GLN A 41 5.33 -14.91 -2.80
N ASP A 42 4.64 -15.91 -2.28
CA ASP A 42 3.32 -16.28 -2.77
C ASP A 42 2.26 -15.30 -2.24
N HIS A 43 1.48 -14.72 -3.15
CA HIS A 43 0.55 -13.63 -2.85
C HIS A 43 -0.73 -13.73 -3.70
N ASN A 44 -1.82 -13.14 -3.23
CA ASN A 44 -3.13 -13.14 -3.88
C ASN A 44 -3.27 -12.10 -5.00
N GLY A 45 -2.26 -11.26 -5.20
CA GLY A 45 -2.21 -10.36 -6.35
C GLY A 45 -1.32 -9.16 -6.12
N VAL A 46 -1.13 -8.40 -7.19
CA VAL A 46 -0.35 -7.17 -7.20
C VAL A 46 -1.17 -6.09 -7.90
N LEU A 47 -1.30 -4.93 -7.26
CA LEU A 47 -1.90 -3.75 -7.84
C LEU A 47 -0.85 -2.65 -7.91
N LYS A 48 -0.77 -1.95 -9.03
CA LYS A 48 0.06 -0.77 -9.21
C LYS A 48 -0.83 0.39 -9.61
N LEU A 49 -0.69 1.49 -8.90
CA LEU A 49 -1.44 2.71 -9.13
C LEU A 49 -0.58 3.89 -8.70
N GLU A 50 -0.38 4.84 -9.61
CA GLU A 50 0.52 5.98 -9.41
C GLU A 50 1.93 5.51 -9.02
N SER A 51 2.51 6.04 -7.94
CA SER A 51 3.81 5.61 -7.39
C SER A 51 3.70 4.43 -6.41
N ALA A 52 2.49 3.93 -6.16
CA ALA A 52 2.24 2.90 -5.17
C ALA A 52 2.16 1.50 -5.81
N THR A 53 2.77 0.53 -5.14
CA THR A 53 2.57 -0.90 -5.40
C THR A 53 1.95 -1.55 -4.17
N TYR A 54 0.83 -2.23 -4.36
CA TYR A 54 0.13 -3.00 -3.34
C TYR A 54 0.32 -4.48 -3.61
N ILE A 55 0.67 -5.24 -2.59
CA ILE A 55 0.77 -6.70 -2.63
C ILE A 55 -0.27 -7.27 -1.70
N PHE A 56 -1.19 -8.06 -2.25
CA PHE A 56 -2.27 -8.69 -1.50
C PHE A 56 -1.74 -9.99 -0.89
N GLN A 57 -1.51 -9.99 0.42
CA GLN A 57 -0.93 -11.13 1.12
C GLN A 57 -1.96 -12.25 1.27
N LYS A 58 -1.49 -13.50 1.36
CA LYS A 58 -2.34 -14.64 1.69
C LYS A 58 -2.93 -14.60 3.10
N THR A 59 -2.34 -13.80 3.99
CA THR A 59 -2.81 -13.57 5.35
C THR A 59 -4.05 -12.68 5.42
N GLY A 60 -4.46 -12.06 4.31
CA GLY A 60 -5.56 -11.10 4.25
C GLY A 60 -5.13 -9.64 4.45
N GLU A 61 -3.85 -9.40 4.76
CA GLU A 61 -3.27 -8.06 4.80
C GLU A 61 -2.88 -7.59 3.39
N THR A 62 -2.83 -6.29 3.17
CA THR A 62 -2.25 -5.68 1.98
C THR A 62 -1.00 -4.90 2.36
N THR A 63 0.13 -5.21 1.73
CA THR A 63 1.37 -4.44 1.91
C THR A 63 1.44 -3.35 0.85
N LYS A 64 1.62 -2.10 1.28
CA LYS A 64 1.85 -0.95 0.43
C LYS A 64 3.35 -0.65 0.32
N PHE A 65 3.79 -0.35 -0.89
CA PHE A 65 5.12 0.14 -1.21
C PHE A 65 5.01 1.48 -1.92
N LEU A 66 5.89 2.42 -1.59
CA LEU A 66 6.09 3.68 -2.29
C LEU A 66 7.52 3.72 -2.82
N GLU A 67 7.69 3.88 -4.13
CA GLU A 67 9.01 3.91 -4.78
C GLU A 67 9.90 2.73 -4.33
N ASP A 68 9.34 1.52 -4.39
CA ASP A 68 9.98 0.24 -4.01
C ASP A 68 10.32 0.05 -2.52
N ARG A 69 10.06 1.06 -1.67
CA ARG A 69 10.22 0.96 -0.21
C ARG A 69 8.91 0.58 0.46
N ARG A 70 8.97 -0.32 1.44
CA ARG A 70 7.77 -0.70 2.22
C ARG A 70 7.28 0.52 2.99
N ASP A 71 6.00 0.84 2.82
CA ASP A 71 5.33 1.94 3.52
C ASP A 71 4.66 1.38 4.80
N PHE A 72 3.59 0.60 4.63
CA PHE A 72 2.91 -0.09 5.73
C PHE A 72 2.13 -1.30 5.23
N ASN A 73 1.71 -2.17 6.16
CA ASN A 73 0.67 -3.16 5.92
C ASN A 73 -0.68 -2.59 6.36
N PHE A 74 -1.78 -2.96 5.72
CA PHE A 74 -3.11 -2.65 6.22
C PHE A 74 -4.09 -3.79 6.03
N LYS A 75 -5.12 -3.79 6.88
CA LYS A 75 -6.29 -4.67 6.78
C LYS A 75 -7.53 -3.87 7.13
N PHE A 76 -8.63 -4.17 6.45
CA PHE A 76 -9.94 -3.66 6.87
C PHE A 76 -10.48 -4.58 7.97
N VAL A 77 -10.84 -4.00 9.12
CA VAL A 77 -11.30 -4.78 10.29
C VAL A 77 -12.74 -5.26 10.11
N ASN A 78 -13.53 -4.53 9.32
CA ASN A 78 -14.84 -4.96 8.87
C ASN A 78 -14.73 -5.50 7.44
N GLU A 79 -15.40 -6.61 7.17
CA GLU A 79 -15.49 -7.13 5.79
C GLU A 79 -16.08 -6.05 4.86
N ILE A 80 -15.44 -5.87 3.71
CA ILE A 80 -15.92 -4.96 2.68
C ILE A 80 -17.10 -5.62 1.99
N SER A 81 -18.31 -5.18 2.33
CA SER A 81 -19.55 -5.63 1.67
C SER A 81 -19.66 -5.01 0.29
N TYR A 82 -19.83 -5.82 -0.76
CA TYR A 82 -19.98 -5.34 -2.14
C TYR A 82 -20.97 -6.17 -2.95
N GLN A 83 -21.53 -5.52 -3.97
CA GLN A 83 -22.31 -6.14 -5.03
C GLN A 83 -21.69 -5.81 -6.38
N THR A 84 -21.80 -6.73 -7.34
CA THR A 84 -21.34 -6.49 -8.71
C THR A 84 -22.53 -6.52 -9.67
N THR A 85 -22.60 -5.56 -10.59
CA THR A 85 -23.55 -5.64 -11.69
C THR A 85 -22.94 -6.48 -12.80
N GLY A 86 -23.49 -7.66 -13.06
CA GLY A 86 -23.10 -8.49 -14.19
C GLY A 86 -24.31 -8.99 -14.97
N THR A 87 -24.77 -8.26 -15.99
CA THR A 87 -25.65 -8.82 -17.02
C THR A 87 -24.88 -9.62 -18.07
N ASN A 88 -23.55 -9.54 -18.08
CA ASN A 88 -22.71 -10.36 -18.95
C ASN A 88 -21.50 -10.87 -18.16
N LYS A 89 -21.43 -12.18 -17.90
CA LYS A 89 -20.31 -12.84 -17.19
C LYS A 89 -18.98 -12.84 -17.96
N HIS A 90 -18.93 -12.09 -19.06
CA HIS A 90 -17.92 -12.16 -20.11
C HIS A 90 -17.48 -10.78 -20.58
N ALA A 91 -17.84 -9.67 -19.89
CA ALA A 91 -17.39 -8.32 -20.21
C ALA A 91 -17.00 -7.56 -18.93
N ILE A 92 -15.71 -7.24 -18.71
CA ILE A 92 -15.31 -6.37 -17.57
C ILE A 92 -15.52 -4.89 -17.87
N GLU A 93 -15.64 -4.53 -19.14
CA GLU A 93 -15.96 -3.15 -19.52
C GLU A 93 -17.34 -2.76 -18.99
N GLY A 94 -17.38 -1.76 -18.11
CA GLY A 94 -18.60 -1.34 -17.43
C GLY A 94 -18.93 -2.13 -16.17
N LEU A 95 -18.00 -2.95 -15.64
CA LEU A 95 -18.15 -3.56 -14.32
C LEU A 95 -18.35 -2.44 -13.29
N THR A 96 -19.49 -2.47 -12.62
CA THR A 96 -19.77 -1.62 -11.47
C THR A 96 -19.74 -2.47 -10.21
N ILE A 97 -18.90 -2.07 -9.26
CA ILE A 97 -18.85 -2.62 -7.91
C ILE A 97 -19.49 -1.58 -6.99
N THR A 98 -20.50 -1.99 -6.24
CA THR A 98 -21.33 -1.09 -5.41
C THR A 98 -21.32 -1.54 -3.96
N ASN A 99 -21.19 -0.58 -3.04
CA ASN A 99 -21.47 -0.76 -1.64
C ASN A 99 -23.01 -0.86 -1.46
N PRO A 100 -23.55 -2.01 -1.05
CA PRO A 100 -25.00 -2.20 -0.96
C PRO A 100 -25.66 -1.36 0.14
N GLU A 101 -24.90 -0.87 1.11
CA GLU A 101 -25.42 -0.10 2.24
C GLU A 101 -25.53 1.39 1.89
N THR A 102 -24.61 1.92 1.09
CA THR A 102 -24.51 3.36 0.80
C THR A 102 -24.82 3.73 -0.64
N GLY A 103 -24.73 2.79 -1.57
CA GLY A 103 -24.82 3.05 -3.01
C GLY A 103 -23.56 3.65 -3.63
N GLU A 104 -22.49 3.84 -2.85
CA GLU A 104 -21.17 4.20 -3.39
C GLU A 104 -20.68 3.13 -4.34
N HIS A 105 -19.95 3.53 -5.37
CA HIS A 105 -19.57 2.61 -6.43
C HIS A 105 -18.22 2.94 -7.07
N MET A 106 -17.67 1.91 -7.70
CA MET A 106 -16.49 1.94 -8.55
C MET A 106 -16.90 1.41 -9.93
N ILE A 107 -16.69 2.20 -10.97
CA ILE A 107 -16.97 1.81 -12.36
C ILE A 107 -15.64 1.60 -13.05
N PHE A 108 -15.45 0.40 -13.59
CA PHE A 108 -14.23 0.03 -14.27
C PHE A 108 -14.39 0.14 -15.79
N SER A 109 -13.39 0.70 -16.46
CA SER A 109 -13.42 0.96 -17.90
C SER A 109 -12.03 0.86 -18.53
N ASN A 110 -11.97 0.90 -19.87
CA ASN A 110 -10.71 0.97 -20.63
C ASN A 110 -9.75 -0.19 -20.35
N PHE A 111 -10.26 -1.42 -20.35
CA PHE A 111 -9.47 -2.62 -20.06
C PHE A 111 -8.50 -2.99 -21.18
N GLU A 112 -7.25 -3.25 -20.82
CA GLU A 112 -6.22 -3.77 -21.71
C GLU A 112 -5.41 -4.87 -21.00
N GLU A 113 -5.26 -6.04 -21.64
CA GLU A 113 -4.33 -7.07 -21.16
C GLU A 113 -2.90 -6.77 -21.63
N LEU A 114 -1.99 -6.64 -20.67
CA LEU A 114 -0.58 -6.38 -20.92
C LEU A 114 0.20 -7.70 -21.05
N LYS A 115 1.24 -7.69 -21.89
CA LYS A 115 2.06 -8.88 -22.20
C LYS A 115 2.74 -9.55 -20.99
N ASN A 116 2.84 -8.86 -19.86
CA ASN A 116 3.41 -9.34 -18.60
C ASN A 116 2.37 -9.98 -17.64
N GLY A 117 1.13 -10.14 -18.10
CA GLY A 117 0.02 -10.71 -17.34
C GLY A 117 -0.68 -9.72 -16.40
N PHE A 118 -0.41 -8.42 -16.53
CA PHE A 118 -1.19 -7.38 -15.88
C PHE A 118 -2.41 -7.01 -16.74
N LEU A 119 -3.48 -6.60 -16.08
CA LEU A 119 -4.64 -5.93 -16.66
C LEU A 119 -4.50 -4.44 -16.34
N SER A 120 -4.53 -3.60 -17.37
CA SER A 120 -4.61 -2.16 -17.24
C SER A 120 -6.07 -1.72 -17.36
N PHE A 121 -6.51 -0.77 -16.53
CA PHE A 121 -7.87 -0.18 -16.60
C PHE A 121 -7.93 1.17 -15.87
N ASP A 122 -9.04 1.87 -16.07
CA ASP A 122 -9.40 3.06 -15.29
C ASP A 122 -10.55 2.73 -14.33
N VAL A 123 -10.60 3.44 -13.20
CA VAL A 123 -11.68 3.31 -12.20
C VAL A 123 -12.25 4.69 -11.89
N ALA A 124 -13.54 4.89 -12.18
CA ALA A 124 -14.28 6.06 -11.75
C ALA A 124 -14.98 5.77 -10.41
N LEU A 125 -14.76 6.61 -9.41
CA LEU A 125 -15.35 6.50 -8.08
C LEU A 125 -16.60 7.37 -7.98
N SER A 126 -17.59 6.94 -7.20
CA SER A 126 -18.79 7.75 -6.90
C SER A 126 -18.49 9.07 -6.18
N SER A 127 -17.28 9.23 -5.62
CA SER A 127 -16.77 10.50 -5.09
C SER A 127 -16.43 11.53 -6.17
N GLY A 128 -16.41 11.14 -7.45
CA GLY A 128 -16.02 11.97 -8.59
C GLY A 128 -14.53 11.89 -8.95
N GLN A 129 -13.72 11.17 -8.17
CA GLN A 129 -12.32 10.89 -8.49
C GLN A 129 -12.22 9.79 -9.56
N THR A 130 -11.26 9.93 -10.47
CA THR A 130 -10.89 8.88 -11.43
C THR A 130 -9.46 8.44 -11.17
N LEU A 131 -9.27 7.13 -11.03
CA LEU A 131 -7.96 6.48 -10.91
C LEU A 131 -7.60 5.91 -12.28
N SER A 132 -6.62 6.52 -12.95
CA SER A 132 -6.25 6.15 -14.32
C SER A 132 -5.06 5.21 -14.37
N SER A 133 -4.99 4.37 -15.41
CA SER A 133 -3.87 3.46 -15.68
C SER A 133 -3.55 2.52 -14.52
N VAL A 134 -4.59 2.07 -13.82
CA VAL A 134 -4.49 1.05 -12.77
C VAL A 134 -4.00 -0.24 -13.40
N SER A 135 -2.92 -0.82 -12.88
CA SER A 135 -2.38 -2.10 -13.35
C SER A 135 -2.53 -3.18 -12.29
N TYR A 136 -3.32 -4.21 -12.56
CA TYR A 136 -3.58 -5.32 -11.64
C TYR A 136 -3.12 -6.66 -12.21
N LYS A 137 -2.50 -7.49 -11.38
CA LYS A 137 -2.17 -8.88 -11.70
C LYS A 137 -2.72 -9.79 -10.60
N PRO A 138 -3.67 -10.70 -10.89
CA PRO A 138 -4.16 -11.65 -9.91
C PRO A 138 -3.05 -12.64 -9.51
N GLY A 139 -3.11 -13.12 -8.27
CA GLY A 139 -2.24 -14.18 -7.77
C GLY A 139 -2.48 -15.53 -8.47
N ASN A 140 -1.55 -16.47 -8.30
CA ASN A 140 -1.59 -17.77 -9.01
C ASN A 140 -2.82 -18.64 -8.67
N GLU A 141 -3.33 -18.57 -7.44
CA GLU A 141 -4.53 -19.31 -7.01
C GLU A 141 -5.82 -18.70 -7.56
N THR A 142 -5.78 -17.39 -7.81
CA THR A 142 -6.88 -16.59 -8.31
C THR A 142 -6.87 -16.45 -9.83
N ALA A 143 -5.76 -16.81 -10.50
CA ALA A 143 -5.64 -16.80 -11.94
C ALA A 143 -6.56 -17.87 -12.56
N SER A 144 -7.73 -17.43 -13.03
CA SER A 144 -8.65 -18.24 -13.82
C SER A 144 -7.90 -19.01 -14.90
N THR A 145 -7.97 -20.35 -14.86
CA THR A 145 -7.38 -21.24 -15.87
C THR A 145 -8.09 -21.17 -17.23
N ASN A 146 -9.12 -20.34 -17.38
CA ASN A 146 -9.91 -20.24 -18.61
C ASN A 146 -9.21 -19.34 -19.65
N LYS A 147 -8.16 -19.87 -20.27
CA LYS A 147 -7.48 -19.25 -21.42
C LYS A 147 -8.24 -19.36 -22.75
N TRP A 148 -9.44 -19.92 -22.78
CA TRP A 148 -10.18 -20.18 -24.01
C TRP A 148 -11.63 -19.69 -23.88
N HIS A 149 -11.87 -18.49 -24.41
CA HIS A 149 -13.16 -17.78 -24.50
C HIS A 149 -13.64 -17.05 -23.24
N GLY A 150 -13.45 -15.72 -23.24
CA GLY A 150 -14.34 -14.81 -22.53
C GLY A 150 -13.78 -14.22 -21.24
N GLU A 151 -12.82 -13.31 -21.42
CA GLU A 151 -12.52 -12.14 -20.60
C GLU A 151 -12.08 -12.34 -19.13
N PRO A 152 -11.24 -11.43 -18.60
CA PRO A 152 -10.76 -11.60 -17.24
C PRO A 152 -11.93 -11.51 -16.24
N LEU A 153 -11.85 -12.25 -15.15
CA LEU A 153 -12.70 -12.02 -13.98
C LEU A 153 -11.80 -11.39 -12.92
N LEU A 154 -12.30 -10.47 -12.10
CA LEU A 154 -11.63 -10.08 -10.87
C LEU A 154 -12.01 -11.10 -9.79
N PRO A 155 -11.18 -12.12 -9.53
CA PRO A 155 -11.40 -13.05 -8.43
C PRO A 155 -11.35 -12.28 -7.11
N GLU A 156 -12.44 -12.33 -6.34
CA GLU A 156 -12.59 -11.71 -5.01
C GLU A 156 -12.02 -10.27 -4.91
N PRO A 157 -12.77 -9.25 -5.35
CA PRO A 157 -12.28 -7.87 -5.42
C PRO A 157 -12.10 -7.20 -4.05
N SER A 158 -12.26 -7.88 -2.91
CA SER A 158 -12.22 -7.26 -1.56
C SER A 158 -10.93 -6.46 -1.33
N ASN A 159 -9.77 -7.06 -1.57
CA ASN A 159 -8.46 -6.38 -1.44
C ASN A 159 -8.28 -5.27 -2.47
N LEU A 160 -8.80 -5.46 -3.68
CA LEU A 160 -8.77 -4.44 -4.73
C LEU A 160 -9.60 -3.21 -4.31
N ILE A 161 -10.83 -3.42 -3.87
CA ILE A 161 -11.73 -2.38 -3.34
C ILE A 161 -11.05 -1.69 -2.17
N GLY A 162 -10.45 -2.44 -1.24
CA GLY A 162 -9.72 -1.90 -0.10
C GLY A 162 -8.56 -0.99 -0.51
N ALA A 163 -7.75 -1.39 -1.48
CA ALA A 163 -6.66 -0.55 -2.00
C ALA A 163 -7.19 0.71 -2.70
N MET A 164 -8.29 0.63 -3.44
CA MET A 164 -8.91 1.82 -4.05
C MET A 164 -9.48 2.79 -3.01
N ILE A 165 -10.08 2.26 -1.94
CA ILE A 165 -10.54 3.05 -0.80
C ILE A 165 -9.35 3.76 -0.15
N GLU A 166 -8.28 3.04 0.17
CA GLU A 166 -7.07 3.61 0.79
C GLU A 166 -6.47 4.73 -0.07
N VAL A 167 -6.34 4.51 -1.39
CA VAL A 167 -5.82 5.52 -2.32
C VAL A 167 -6.73 6.75 -2.39
N SER A 168 -8.04 6.56 -2.38
CA SER A 168 -8.99 7.68 -2.39
C SER A 168 -9.00 8.50 -1.09
N GLN A 169 -8.41 7.96 -0.03
CA GLN A 169 -8.43 8.52 1.32
C GLN A 169 -7.03 8.75 1.90
N GLN A 170 -6.02 8.96 1.05
CA GLN A 170 -4.63 9.17 1.50
C GLN A 170 -4.50 10.25 2.59
N GLU A 171 -5.31 11.32 2.54
CA GLU A 171 -5.30 12.37 3.57
C GLU A 171 -5.73 11.85 4.95
N LEU A 172 -6.70 10.95 5.02
CA LEU A 172 -7.18 10.38 6.30
C LEU A 172 -6.24 9.30 6.81
N VAL A 173 -5.57 8.56 5.92
CA VAL A 173 -4.49 7.64 6.28
C VAL A 173 -3.27 8.41 6.81
N ASN A 174 -3.05 9.65 6.35
CA ASN A 174 -1.98 10.50 6.88
C ASN A 174 -2.14 10.80 8.37
N ASP A 175 -3.37 10.79 8.92
CA ASP A 175 -3.58 10.97 10.36
C ASP A 175 -2.97 9.79 11.17
N CYS A 176 -2.81 8.62 10.56
CA CYS A 176 -2.09 7.49 11.13
C CYS A 176 -0.57 7.58 10.97
N ARG A 177 -0.07 8.48 10.11
CA ARG A 177 1.34 8.51 9.69
C ARG A 177 2.29 8.75 10.85
N ALA A 178 1.95 9.65 11.77
CA ALA A 178 2.79 9.91 12.94
C ALA A 178 3.00 8.65 13.80
N ALA A 179 1.97 7.81 13.93
CA ALA A 179 2.08 6.55 14.66
C ALA A 179 2.89 5.49 13.88
N MET A 180 2.74 5.46 12.55
CA MET A 180 3.54 4.59 11.67
C MET A 180 5.02 4.94 11.72
N GLU A 181 5.37 6.23 11.70
CA GLU A 181 6.75 6.72 11.79
C GLU A 181 7.41 6.29 13.10
N VAL A 182 6.68 6.32 14.23
CA VAL A 182 7.19 5.84 15.52
C VAL A 182 7.49 4.34 15.47
N CYS A 183 6.61 3.54 14.86
CA CYS A 183 6.84 2.11 14.69
C CYS A 183 8.10 1.83 13.84
N ALA A 184 8.19 2.50 12.68
CA ALA A 184 9.33 2.39 11.79
C ALA A 184 10.66 2.80 12.46
N ALA A 185 10.65 3.86 13.29
CA ALA A 185 11.82 4.30 14.06
C ALA A 185 12.31 3.26 15.08
N THR A 186 11.48 2.27 15.44
CA THR A 186 11.85 1.14 16.29
C THR A 186 12.22 -0.13 15.52
N ASN A 187 12.45 -0.01 14.21
CA ASN A 187 12.63 -1.11 13.24
C ASN A 187 11.41 -2.05 13.12
N GLY A 188 10.24 -1.60 13.56
CA GLY A 188 9.00 -2.36 13.42
C GLY A 188 8.31 -2.08 12.08
N VAL A 189 7.49 -3.02 11.63
CA VAL A 189 6.62 -2.86 10.46
C VAL A 189 5.20 -2.58 10.94
N PRO A 190 4.61 -1.42 10.60
CA PRO A 190 3.27 -1.08 11.04
C PRO A 190 2.21 -1.85 10.23
N THR A 191 1.26 -2.46 10.94
CA THR A 191 0.00 -2.95 10.38
C THR A 191 -1.13 -2.02 10.82
N VAL A 192 -1.79 -1.41 9.85
CA VAL A 192 -2.90 -0.48 10.03
C VAL A 192 -4.22 -1.22 9.89
N ALA A 193 -4.96 -1.30 10.99
CA ALA A 193 -6.35 -1.73 11.01
C ALA A 193 -7.24 -0.54 10.67
N LEU A 194 -7.78 -0.54 9.45
CA LEU A 194 -8.71 0.47 8.95
C LEU A 194 -10.14 0.04 9.24
N ASN A 195 -10.89 0.88 9.94
CA ASN A 195 -12.31 0.71 10.10
C ASN A 195 -13.04 1.59 9.09
N ASN A 196 -13.67 0.96 8.10
CA ASN A 196 -14.52 1.69 7.15
C ASN A 196 -15.64 2.35 7.92
N GLY A 197 -15.83 3.65 7.68
CA GLY A 197 -16.95 4.35 8.25
C GLY A 197 -18.27 3.99 7.59
N LYS A 198 -19.26 4.86 7.75
CA LYS A 198 -20.58 4.74 7.09
C LYS A 198 -20.56 4.65 5.56
N GLY A 199 -19.39 4.66 4.91
CA GLY A 199 -19.20 4.52 3.47
C GLY A 199 -17.74 4.31 3.08
N TRP A 200 -17.52 3.85 1.84
CA TRP A 200 -16.23 3.62 1.22
C TRP A 200 -15.44 4.89 0.95
N PHE A 201 -16.10 6.02 0.69
CA PHE A 201 -15.44 7.29 0.32
C PHE A 201 -15.84 8.45 1.22
N THR A 202 -16.65 8.21 2.25
CA THR A 202 -17.08 9.23 3.23
C THR A 202 -16.09 9.43 4.39
N GLY A 203 -15.02 8.63 4.44
CA GLY A 203 -13.95 8.73 5.44
C GLY A 203 -13.77 7.49 6.30
N ILE A 204 -12.52 7.14 6.61
CA ILE A 204 -12.12 6.12 7.59
C ILE A 204 -12.53 6.61 8.99
N GLU A 205 -13.32 5.82 9.70
CA GLU A 205 -13.84 6.18 11.03
C GLU A 205 -12.78 6.09 12.11
N SER A 206 -11.89 5.11 11.99
CA SER A 206 -10.77 4.94 12.91
C SER A 206 -9.64 4.15 12.28
N CYS A 207 -8.46 4.41 12.82
CA CYS A 207 -7.23 3.77 12.45
C CYS A 207 -6.57 3.24 13.72
N SER A 208 -6.32 1.94 13.76
CA SER A 208 -5.58 1.30 14.84
C SER A 208 -4.26 0.77 14.29
N LEU A 209 -3.19 0.86 15.07
CA LEU A 209 -1.87 0.46 14.65
C LEU A 209 -1.34 -0.67 15.53
N GLU A 210 -0.88 -1.73 14.89
CA GLU A 210 -0.07 -2.78 15.50
C GLU A 210 1.35 -2.66 14.92
N CYS A 211 2.37 -2.71 15.78
CA CYS A 211 3.78 -2.66 15.36
C CYS A 211 4.40 -4.03 15.56
N HIS A 212 4.86 -4.66 14.48
CA HIS A 212 5.48 -5.99 14.52
C HIS A 212 7.00 -5.89 14.36
N ASN A 213 7.74 -6.75 15.07
CA ASN A 213 9.19 -6.87 14.95
C ASN A 213 9.59 -7.99 13.99
#